data_AF-A0A355UAQ3-F1
#
_entry.id   AF-A0A355UAQ3-F1
#
_cell.length_a   1.000
_cell.length_b   1.000
_cell.length_c   1.000
_cell.angle_alpha   90.00
_cell.angle_beta   90.00
_cell.angle_gamma   90.00
#
_symmetry.space_group_name_H-M   'P 1'
#
loop_
_entity.id
_entity.type
_entity.pdbx_description
1 polymer ?
#
loop_
_entity_poly.entity_id
_entity_poly.type
_entity_poly.pdbx_seq_one_letter_code
_entity_poly.pdbx_strand_id
1 'polypeptide(L)'
;MKHKIVLGLLIIAGAFLYAGCADKIDFKDIRDRLKQRENNDKDKKDCAELGLNFKDACKTRDGKTGYVDANCNCVTKETDKRFDCPELGMNFKDACVTADGKRGYIDTNCDCVIRQ
;
A
#
# COMPACT_ATOMS: atom_id res chain seq x y z
N MET A 1 45.88 2.10 63.37
CA MET A 1 44.57 2.76 63.17
C MET A 1 44.41 3.35 61.77
N LYS A 2 45.39 4.09 61.23
CA LYS A 2 45.35 4.71 59.89
C LYS A 2 45.08 3.72 58.74
N HIS A 3 45.70 2.53 58.73
CA HIS A 3 45.47 1.51 57.69
C HIS A 3 44.04 0.96 57.63
N LYS A 4 43.36 0.83 58.78
CA LYS A 4 41.97 0.31 58.82
C LYS A 4 40.96 1.32 58.26
N ILE A 5 41.23 2.62 58.46
CA ILE A 5 40.40 3.72 57.92
C ILE A 5 40.57 3.81 56.41
N VAL A 6 41.80 3.71 55.89
CA VAL A 6 42.08 3.73 54.44
C VAL A 6 41.45 2.53 53.73
N LEU A 7 41.52 1.34 54.33
CA LEU A 7 40.89 0.14 53.78
C LEU A 7 39.34 0.27 53.74
N GLY A 8 38.75 0.85 54.78
CA GLY A 8 37.31 1.13 54.83
C GLY A 8 36.86 2.12 53.74
N LEU A 9 37.62 3.19 53.52
CA LEU A 9 37.30 4.19 52.48
C LEU A 9 37.43 3.62 51.06
N LEU A 10 38.39 2.72 50.81
CA LEU A 10 38.55 2.05 49.52
C LEU A 10 37.39 1.08 49.20
N ILE A 11 36.88 0.34 50.21
CA ILE A 11 35.73 -0.54 50.02
C ILE A 11 34.47 0.26 49.71
N ILE A 12 34.26 1.37 50.44
CA ILE A 12 33.12 2.27 50.22
C ILE A 12 33.18 2.88 48.82
N ALA A 13 34.33 3.43 48.41
CA ALA A 13 34.53 3.98 47.07
C ALA A 13 34.34 2.92 45.96
N GLY A 14 34.82 1.68 46.18
CA GLY A 14 34.62 0.56 45.26
C GLY A 14 33.15 0.15 45.11
N ALA A 15 32.37 0.19 46.20
CA ALA A 15 30.94 -0.10 46.16
C ALA A 15 30.15 0.97 45.38
N PHE A 16 30.51 2.25 45.53
CA PHE A 16 29.89 3.34 44.77
C PHE A 16 30.23 3.27 43.27
N LEU A 17 31.47 2.92 42.91
CA LEU A 17 31.86 2.71 41.51
C LEU A 17 31.15 1.49 40.89
N TYR A 18 30.97 0.41 41.65
CA TYR A 18 30.25 -0.77 41.18
C TYR A 18 28.76 -0.49 40.94
N ALA A 19 28.12 0.29 41.80
CA ALA A 19 26.73 0.69 41.62
C ALA A 19 26.54 1.67 40.45
N GLY A 20 27.49 2.59 40.22
CA GLY A 20 27.42 3.57 39.12
C GLY A 20 27.63 2.99 37.72
N CYS A 21 28.31 1.85 37.59
CA CYS A 21 28.50 1.17 36.30
C CYS A 21 27.37 0.19 35.95
N ALA A 22 26.34 0.07 36.79
CA ALA A 22 25.23 -0.85 36.60
C ALA A 22 24.06 -0.27 35.79
N ASP A 23 24.27 0.83 35.06
CA ASP A 23 23.32 1.33 34.06
C ASP A 23 23.31 0.39 32.84
N LYS A 24 22.71 -0.77 33.03
CA LYS A 24 22.37 -1.69 31.95
C LYS A 24 21.33 -1.00 31.09
N ILE A 25 21.74 -0.52 29.92
CA ILE A 25 20.82 -0.28 28.81
C ILE A 25 19.98 -1.55 28.67
N ASP A 26 18.70 -1.47 29.04
CA ASP A 26 17.81 -2.62 29.03
C ASP A 26 17.49 -2.98 27.57
N PHE A 27 18.28 -3.87 27.00
CA PHE A 27 18.14 -4.33 25.63
C PHE A 27 16.76 -4.97 25.38
N LYS A 28 16.08 -5.44 26.44
CA LYS A 28 14.70 -5.93 26.34
C LYS A 28 13.73 -4.78 26.04
N ASP A 29 13.84 -3.65 26.73
CA ASP A 29 13.05 -2.43 26.46
C ASP A 29 13.29 -1.93 25.02
N ILE A 30 14.54 -1.88 24.57
CA ILE A 30 14.85 -1.48 23.18
C ILE A 30 14.23 -2.45 22.17
N ARG A 31 14.36 -3.76 22.40
CA ARG A 31 13.76 -4.78 21.52
C ARG A 31 12.24 -4.66 21.47
N ASP A 32 11.59 -4.44 22.62
CA ASP A 32 10.14 -4.34 22.70
C ASP A 32 9.64 -3.07 21.99
N ARG A 33 10.38 -1.95 22.09
CA ARG A 33 10.10 -0.72 21.32
C ARG A 33 10.29 -0.90 19.82
N LEU A 34 11.30 -1.64 19.37
CA LEU A 34 11.51 -1.93 17.95
C LEU A 34 10.37 -2.78 17.38
N LYS A 35 9.97 -3.84 18.09
CA LYS A 35 8.80 -4.65 17.71
C LYS A 35 7.52 -3.83 17.63
N GLN A 36 7.33 -2.90 18.57
CA GLN A 36 6.17 -2.02 18.55
C GLN A 36 6.18 -1.10 17.33
N ARG A 37 7.34 -0.58 16.93
CA ARG A 37 7.48 0.23 15.70
C ARG A 37 7.21 -0.59 14.45
N GLU A 38 7.75 -1.80 14.34
CA GLU A 38 7.47 -2.71 13.21
C GLU A 38 5.97 -3.03 13.07
N ASN A 39 5.27 -3.26 14.18
CA ASN A 39 3.83 -3.48 14.18
C ASN A 39 3.06 -2.23 13.75
N ASN A 40 3.45 -1.05 14.22
CA ASN A 40 2.81 0.21 13.83
C ASN A 40 2.99 0.51 12.34
N ASP A 41 4.16 0.17 11.78
CA ASP A 41 4.43 0.37 10.35
C ASP A 41 3.67 -0.64 9.47
N LYS A 42 3.44 -1.86 9.97
CA LYS A 42 2.66 -2.88 9.24
C LYS A 42 1.21 -2.45 8.99
N ASP A 43 0.64 -1.68 9.90
CA ASP A 43 -0.74 -1.20 9.81
C ASP A 43 -0.83 0.18 9.11
N LYS A 44 0.30 0.78 8.75
CA LYS A 44 0.35 2.06 8.05
C LYS A 44 -0.07 1.88 6.60
N LYS A 45 -1.19 2.51 6.24
CA LYS A 45 -1.73 2.55 4.88
C LYS A 45 -1.13 3.73 4.11
N ASP A 46 -0.94 3.56 2.81
CA ASP A 46 -0.47 4.64 1.93
C ASP A 46 -1.44 5.85 1.96
N CYS A 47 -2.75 5.56 2.03
CA CYS A 47 -3.82 6.54 2.08
C CYS A 47 -4.58 6.43 3.40
N ALA A 48 -4.09 7.15 4.42
CA ALA A 48 -4.62 7.09 5.79
C ALA A 48 -6.11 7.46 5.90
N GLU A 49 -6.56 8.48 5.16
CA GLU A 49 -7.96 8.92 5.17
C GLU A 49 -8.92 7.86 4.61
N LEU A 50 -8.43 7.04 3.67
CA LEU A 50 -9.20 5.95 3.06
C LEU A 50 -9.03 4.63 3.81
N GLY A 51 -8.00 4.49 4.65
CA GLY A 51 -7.61 3.21 5.24
C GLY A 51 -7.15 2.17 4.21
N LEU A 52 -6.66 2.63 3.06
CA LEU A 52 -6.33 1.80 1.89
C LEU A 52 -4.91 2.10 1.38
N ASN A 53 -4.31 1.14 0.68
CA ASN A 53 -3.03 1.29 0.00
C ASN A 53 -3.21 1.73 -1.45
N PHE A 54 -2.12 2.19 -2.08
CA PHE A 54 -2.10 2.45 -3.51
C PHE A 54 -2.53 1.20 -4.29
N LYS A 55 -3.41 1.38 -5.28
CA LYS A 55 -4.05 0.32 -6.08
C LYS A 55 -4.98 -0.63 -5.33
N ASP A 56 -5.23 -0.45 -4.03
CA ASP A 56 -6.30 -1.20 -3.36
C ASP A 56 -7.64 -0.90 -4.03
N ALA A 57 -8.55 -1.89 -4.03
CA ALA A 57 -9.89 -1.73 -4.56
C ALA A 57 -10.70 -0.75 -3.69
N CYS A 58 -11.48 0.09 -4.34
CA CYS A 58 -12.34 1.07 -3.68
C CYS A 58 -13.68 1.23 -4.42
N LYS A 59 -14.65 1.90 -3.79
CA LYS A 59 -15.91 2.29 -4.44
C LYS A 59 -16.02 3.81 -4.47
N THR A 60 -16.34 4.35 -5.63
CA THR A 60 -16.67 5.76 -5.78
C THR A 60 -18.01 6.09 -5.12
N ARG A 61 -18.29 7.38 -4.93
CA ARG A 61 -19.56 7.88 -4.38
C ARG A 61 -20.77 7.44 -5.21
N ASP A 62 -20.57 7.22 -6.51
CA ASP A 62 -21.59 6.73 -7.45
C ASP A 62 -21.70 5.20 -7.48
N GLY A 63 -21.01 4.49 -6.57
CA GLY A 63 -21.06 3.04 -6.44
C GLY A 63 -20.22 2.26 -7.45
N LYS A 64 -19.50 2.94 -8.36
CA LYS A 64 -18.60 2.29 -9.33
C LYS A 64 -17.33 1.77 -8.63
N THR A 65 -16.91 0.56 -9.00
CA THR A 65 -15.66 -0.05 -8.52
C THR A 65 -14.45 0.60 -9.17
N GLY A 66 -13.45 0.92 -8.36
CA GLY A 66 -12.22 1.59 -8.76
C GLY A 66 -11.00 1.07 -8.01
N TYR A 67 -9.92 1.84 -8.08
CA TYR A 67 -8.69 1.64 -7.32
C TYR A 67 -8.17 2.96 -6.77
N VAL A 68 -7.37 2.91 -5.70
CA VAL A 68 -6.76 4.08 -5.10
C VAL A 68 -5.58 4.55 -5.96
N ASP A 69 -5.60 5.81 -6.40
CA ASP A 69 -4.49 6.43 -7.13
C ASP A 69 -3.38 6.96 -6.20
N ALA A 70 -2.31 7.51 -6.77
CA ALA A 70 -1.18 8.04 -6.00
C ALA A 70 -1.52 9.30 -5.18
N ASN A 71 -2.66 9.94 -5.48
CA ASN A 71 -3.17 11.12 -4.78
C ASN A 71 -4.25 10.74 -3.76
N CYS A 72 -4.40 9.44 -3.45
CA CYS A 72 -5.42 8.93 -2.54
C CYS A 72 -6.87 9.23 -2.96
N ASN A 73 -7.12 9.26 -4.27
CA ASN A 73 -8.48 9.27 -4.82
C ASN A 73 -8.91 7.87 -5.23
N CYS A 74 -10.20 7.56 -5.05
CA CYS A 74 -10.79 6.38 -5.65
C CYS A 74 -11.13 6.67 -7.12
N VAL A 75 -10.32 6.17 -8.05
CA VAL A 75 -10.53 6.37 -9.49
C VAL A 75 -11.16 5.12 -10.10
N THR A 76 -12.16 5.30 -10.96
CA THR A 76 -12.78 4.17 -11.65
C THR A 76 -11.81 3.58 -12.66
N LYS A 77 -11.76 2.26 -12.72
CA LYS A 77 -11.23 1.60 -13.91
C LYS A 77 -12.27 1.85 -15.00
N GLU A 78 -11.97 2.72 -15.94
CA GLU A 78 -12.73 2.88 -17.19
C GLU A 78 -12.76 1.50 -17.88
N THR A 79 -13.77 0.69 -17.55
CA THR A 79 -13.94 -0.67 -18.09
C THR A 79 -14.58 -0.68 -19.47
N ASP A 80 -14.85 0.49 -20.05
CA ASP A 80 -15.49 0.62 -21.36
C ASP A 80 -14.52 0.45 -22.53
N LYS A 81 -13.24 0.15 -22.26
CA LYS A 81 -12.30 -0.35 -23.30
C LYS A 81 -12.42 -1.86 -23.56
N ARG A 82 -13.51 -2.50 -23.13
CA ARG A 82 -13.76 -3.91 -23.47
C ARG A 82 -14.03 -4.12 -24.96
N PHE A 83 -14.57 -3.08 -25.59
CA PHE A 83 -14.96 -3.07 -26.99
C PHE A 83 -14.41 -1.81 -27.65
N ASP A 84 -13.81 -1.94 -28.83
CA ASP A 84 -13.44 -0.78 -29.64
C ASP A 84 -14.70 0.05 -30.01
N CYS A 85 -15.85 -0.60 -30.08
CA CYS A 85 -17.17 -0.02 -30.31
C CYS A 85 -18.13 -0.34 -29.15
N PRO A 86 -18.12 0.46 -28.07
CA PRO A 86 -18.91 0.18 -26.86
C PRO A 86 -20.42 0.15 -27.09
N GLU A 87 -20.94 1.00 -27.96
CA GLU A 87 -22.38 1.07 -28.28
C GLU A 87 -22.88 -0.19 -28.97
N LEU A 88 -22.00 -0.88 -29.71
CA LEU A 88 -22.31 -2.14 -30.40
C LEU A 88 -21.93 -3.37 -29.55
N GLY A 89 -21.11 -3.20 -28.52
CA GLY A 89 -20.49 -4.32 -27.80
C GLY A 89 -19.61 -5.17 -28.74
N MET A 90 -18.93 -4.55 -29.69
CA MET A 90 -18.10 -5.22 -30.71
C MET A 90 -16.71 -4.58 -30.81
N ASN A 91 -15.73 -5.35 -31.25
CA ASN A 91 -14.37 -4.90 -31.51
C ASN A 91 -14.13 -4.63 -33.00
N PHE A 92 -13.06 -3.90 -33.31
CA PHE A 92 -12.58 -3.74 -34.67
C PHE A 92 -12.36 -5.11 -35.31
N LYS A 93 -12.88 -5.29 -36.52
CA LYS A 93 -12.91 -6.55 -37.28
C LYS A 93 -13.81 -7.66 -36.73
N ASP A 94 -14.66 -7.41 -35.75
CA ASP A 94 -15.71 -8.37 -35.40
C ASP A 94 -16.69 -8.53 -36.58
N ALA A 95 -17.19 -9.75 -36.77
CA ALA A 95 -18.10 -10.05 -37.86
C ALA A 95 -19.47 -9.42 -37.62
N CYS A 96 -20.02 -8.74 -38.63
CA CYS A 96 -21.31 -8.07 -38.57
C CYS A 96 -22.14 -8.36 -39.83
N VAL A 97 -23.42 -7.95 -39.82
CA VAL A 97 -24.32 -8.03 -40.97
C VAL A 97 -24.89 -6.65 -41.24
N THR A 98 -24.70 -6.14 -42.46
CA THR A 98 -25.26 -4.84 -42.89
C THR A 98 -26.79 -4.88 -42.92
N ALA A 99 -27.45 -3.73 -42.97
CA ALA A 99 -28.91 -3.65 -43.16
C ALA A 99 -29.42 -4.43 -44.38
N ASP A 100 -28.61 -4.54 -45.43
CA ASP A 100 -28.91 -5.30 -46.66
C ASP A 100 -28.66 -6.83 -46.53
N GLY A 101 -28.36 -7.34 -45.33
CA GLY A 101 -28.12 -8.76 -45.08
C GLY A 101 -26.75 -9.30 -45.52
N LYS A 102 -25.83 -8.44 -45.96
CA LYS A 102 -24.48 -8.83 -46.38
C LYS A 102 -23.55 -8.97 -45.16
N ARG A 103 -22.68 -9.98 -45.18
CA ARG A 103 -21.67 -10.19 -44.13
C ARG A 103 -20.52 -9.20 -44.30
N GLY A 104 -20.13 -8.54 -43.21
CA GLY A 104 -19.06 -7.56 -43.16
C GLY A 104 -18.28 -7.64 -41.85
N TYR A 105 -17.52 -6.58 -41.57
CA TYR A 105 -16.74 -6.42 -40.36
C TYR A 105 -16.88 -5.01 -39.79
N ILE A 106 -16.76 -4.87 -38.48
CA ILE A 106 -16.74 -3.56 -37.82
C ILE A 106 -15.45 -2.81 -38.17
N ASP A 107 -15.58 -1.58 -38.66
CA ASP A 107 -14.45 -0.68 -38.92
C ASP A 107 -14.08 0.17 -37.69
N THR A 108 -13.12 1.08 -37.82
CA THR A 108 -12.70 1.96 -36.73
C THR A 108 -13.70 3.07 -36.39
N ASN A 109 -14.68 3.30 -37.26
CA ASN A 109 -15.78 4.24 -37.03
C ASN A 109 -17.01 3.54 -36.42
N CYS A 110 -16.89 2.24 -36.11
CA CYS A 110 -17.97 1.41 -35.61
C CYS A 110 -19.10 1.18 -36.61
N ASP A 111 -18.78 1.20 -37.91
CA ASP A 111 -19.71 0.84 -38.98
C ASP A 111 -19.48 -0.60 -39.45
N CYS A 112 -20.57 -1.27 -39.83
CA CYS A 112 -20.49 -2.57 -40.47
C CYS A 112 -20.16 -2.41 -41.97
N VAL A 113 -18.91 -2.65 -42.35
CA VAL A 113 -18.45 -2.50 -43.73
C VAL A 113 -18.20 -3.84 -44.41
N ILE A 114 -18.52 -3.93 -45.69
CA ILE A 114 -18.22 -5.09 -46.52
C ILE A 114 -16.82 -4.86 -47.09
N ARG A 115 -15.91 -5.83 -46.93
CA ARG A 115 -14.65 -5.80 -47.69
C ARG A 115 -15.00 -5.86 -49.17
N GLN A 116 -14.71 -4.77 -49.88
CA GLN A 116 -14.73 -4.73 -51.34
C GLN A 116 -13.48 -5.42 -51.89
#